data_AF-A0A949RQ93-F1
#
_entry.id   AF-A0A949RQ93-F1
#
_cell.length_a   1.000
_cell.length_b   1.000
_cell.length_c   1.000
_cell.angle_alpha   90.00
_cell.angle_beta   90.00
_cell.angle_gamma   90.00
#
_symmetry.space_group_name_H-M   'P 1'
#
loop_
_entity.id
_entity.type
_entity.pdbx_description
1 polymer ?
#
loop_
_entity_poly.entity_id
_entity_poly.type
_entity_poly.pdbx_seq_one_letter_code
_entity_poly.pdbx_strand_id
1 'polypeptide(L)'
;MRPSDKRIFLDAAAHFQVWILVRRTNPASLRYVGQAGYTPKRIDCKAKTADIDIPPYTLAGLVVDPRIHPRAFKPGKESKALAAWKAMEPLIGHAYKVDEDRNSKHYGCLRLDGNYIHGDYDLYDIIDISQPRRNLAAVETLHGQPHRRGAKLLAVQQYVNERMGTPMVQHGGEAQYADHSEQAIDAFGPNGEDVTILNEFSLRAWYEQRFGGRQTLGH
;
A
#
# COMPACT_ATOMS: atom_id res chain seq x y z
N MET A 1 4.36 -4.40 -8.17
CA MET A 1 3.04 -4.68 -8.76
C MET A 1 3.17 -5.78 -9.80
N ARG A 2 2.20 -6.69 -9.93
CA ARG A 2 2.22 -7.72 -11.00
C ARG A 2 1.97 -7.06 -12.37
N PRO A 3 2.50 -7.58 -13.48
CA PRO A 3 2.22 -7.02 -14.81
C PRO A 3 0.72 -6.96 -15.18
N SER A 4 -0.05 -7.97 -14.78
CA SER A 4 -1.52 -8.00 -14.95
C SER A 4 -2.21 -6.86 -14.20
N ASP A 5 -1.74 -6.56 -12.98
CA ASP A 5 -2.31 -5.53 -12.13
C ASP A 5 -2.02 -4.13 -12.69
N LYS A 6 -0.81 -3.94 -13.26
CA LYS A 6 -0.47 -2.70 -13.97
C LYS A 6 -1.44 -2.41 -15.10
N ARG A 7 -1.82 -3.42 -15.88
CA ARG A 7 -2.80 -3.26 -16.97
C ARG A 7 -4.14 -2.76 -16.43
N ILE A 8 -4.60 -3.31 -15.30
CA ILE A 8 -5.85 -2.86 -14.65
C ILE A 8 -5.77 -1.38 -14.25
N PHE A 9 -4.64 -0.93 -13.72
CA PHE A 9 -4.45 0.49 -13.40
C PHE A 9 -4.39 1.39 -14.63
N LEU A 10 -3.73 0.96 -15.71
CA LEU A 10 -3.74 1.68 -16.99
C LEU A 10 -5.16 1.79 -17.55
N ASP A 11 -5.93 0.70 -17.51
CA ASP A 11 -7.32 0.69 -17.97
C ASP A 11 -8.20 1.59 -17.10
N ALA A 12 -7.98 1.62 -15.77
CA ALA A 12 -8.67 2.51 -14.86
C ALA A 12 -8.32 3.99 -15.13
N ALA A 13 -7.04 4.30 -15.34
CA ALA A 13 -6.57 5.65 -15.65
C ALA A 13 -7.23 6.18 -16.93
N ALA A 14 -7.27 5.36 -17.99
CA ALA A 14 -7.95 5.67 -19.24
C ALA A 14 -9.47 5.81 -19.06
N HIS A 15 -10.11 4.87 -18.36
CA HIS A 15 -11.56 4.87 -18.16
C HIS A 15 -12.04 6.11 -17.40
N PHE A 16 -11.34 6.50 -16.33
CA PHE A 16 -11.75 7.62 -15.49
C PHE A 16 -11.15 8.97 -15.91
N GLN A 17 -10.29 8.99 -16.93
CA GLN A 17 -9.56 10.18 -17.38
C GLN A 17 -8.76 10.82 -16.22
N VAL A 18 -7.94 10.00 -15.57
CA VAL A 18 -7.14 10.41 -14.39
C VAL A 18 -5.70 9.92 -14.53
N TRP A 19 -4.80 10.56 -13.79
CA TRP A 19 -3.57 9.91 -13.35
C TRP A 19 -3.80 9.14 -12.05
N ILE A 20 -3.27 7.92 -11.95
CA ILE A 20 -3.28 7.11 -10.73
C ILE A 20 -1.84 6.86 -10.31
N LEU A 21 -1.49 7.27 -9.10
CA LEU A 21 -0.17 7.06 -8.54
C LEU A 21 -0.27 6.02 -7.42
N VAL A 22 0.64 5.05 -7.43
CA VAL A 22 0.64 3.91 -6.50
C VAL A 22 2.04 3.72 -5.93
N ARG A 23 2.16 3.59 -4.60
CA ARG A 23 3.43 3.24 -3.97
C ARG A 23 3.77 1.78 -4.27
N ARG A 24 5.06 1.50 -4.42
CA ARG A 24 5.50 0.11 -4.61
C ARG A 24 5.35 -0.70 -3.33
N THR A 25 4.51 -1.72 -3.41
CA THR A 25 4.45 -2.77 -2.39
C THR A 25 5.72 -3.63 -2.38
N ASN A 26 5.97 -4.32 -1.27
CA ASN A 26 7.05 -5.31 -1.17
C ASN A 26 6.87 -6.40 -2.26
N PRO A 27 7.85 -6.63 -3.16
CA PRO A 27 7.73 -7.63 -4.22
C PRO A 27 7.42 -9.05 -3.71
N ALA A 28 7.89 -9.41 -2.52
CA ALA A 28 7.61 -10.72 -1.92
C ALA A 28 6.13 -10.90 -1.56
N SER A 29 5.37 -9.81 -1.36
CA SER A 29 3.92 -9.86 -1.11
C SER A 29 3.13 -10.32 -2.34
N LEU A 30 3.66 -10.08 -3.55
CA LEU A 30 2.93 -10.31 -4.81
C LEU A 30 2.53 -11.77 -5.01
N ARG A 31 3.26 -12.71 -4.41
CA ARG A 31 2.94 -14.15 -4.51
C ARG A 31 1.62 -14.51 -3.82
N TYR A 32 1.17 -13.73 -2.84
CA TYR A 32 -0.05 -14.02 -2.06
C TYR A 32 -1.32 -13.39 -2.62
N VAL A 33 -1.20 -12.49 -3.59
CA VAL A 33 -2.33 -11.72 -4.11
C VAL A 33 -3.36 -12.65 -4.75
N GLY A 34 -4.57 -12.67 -4.18
CA GLY A 34 -5.69 -13.49 -4.63
C GLY A 34 -5.63 -14.96 -4.17
N GLN A 35 -4.65 -15.34 -3.34
CA GLN A 35 -4.59 -16.69 -2.78
C GLN A 35 -5.52 -16.85 -1.57
N ALA A 36 -6.20 -18.00 -1.48
CA ALA A 36 -7.01 -18.33 -0.32
C ALA A 36 -6.16 -18.42 0.96
N GLY A 37 -6.67 -17.91 2.08
CA GLY A 37 -5.92 -17.83 3.35
C GLY A 37 -5.03 -16.59 3.47
N TYR A 38 -5.08 -15.67 2.51
CA TYR A 38 -4.27 -14.45 2.48
C TYR A 38 -5.12 -13.21 2.17
N THR A 39 -4.80 -12.10 2.82
CA THR A 39 -5.50 -10.82 2.61
C THR A 39 -4.52 -9.65 2.57
N PRO A 40 -4.80 -8.60 1.76
CA PRO A 40 -4.02 -7.37 1.81
C PRO A 40 -4.20 -6.65 3.15
N LYS A 41 -3.19 -5.87 3.53
CA LYS A 41 -3.21 -5.00 4.72
C LYS A 41 -4.32 -3.96 4.65
N ARG A 42 -5.09 -3.82 5.74
CA ARG A 42 -6.00 -2.69 5.95
C ARG A 42 -5.24 -1.41 6.33
N ILE A 43 -5.94 -0.28 6.24
CA ILE A 43 -5.42 1.05 6.62
C ILE A 43 -4.88 1.10 8.07
N ASP A 44 -5.50 0.36 8.98
CA ASP A 44 -5.14 0.27 10.39
C ASP A 44 -4.02 -0.74 10.66
N CYS A 45 -3.59 -1.53 9.68
CA CYS A 45 -2.43 -2.40 9.78
C CYS A 45 -1.15 -1.64 9.42
N LYS A 46 -0.48 -1.02 10.40
CA LYS A 46 0.78 -0.28 10.15
C LYS A 46 2.03 -1.17 10.19
N ALA A 47 1.94 -2.37 10.78
CA ALA A 47 3.03 -3.35 10.86
C ALA A 47 3.64 -3.71 9.49
N LYS A 48 4.93 -4.03 9.47
CA LYS A 48 5.69 -4.23 8.23
C LYS A 48 5.68 -5.68 7.78
N THR A 49 5.70 -5.90 6.47
CA THR A 49 5.92 -7.22 5.87
C THR A 49 7.40 -7.60 5.96
N ALA A 50 7.73 -8.88 6.17
CA ALA A 50 9.09 -9.38 6.08
C ALA A 50 9.69 -9.21 4.67
N ASP A 51 10.99 -8.93 4.62
CA ASP A 51 11.76 -8.89 3.37
C ASP A 51 12.23 -10.29 2.94
N ILE A 52 12.52 -11.18 3.90
CA ILE A 52 13.13 -12.49 3.66
C ILE A 52 12.50 -13.61 4.49
N ASP A 53 12.55 -14.83 3.95
CA ASP A 53 12.17 -16.05 4.66
C ASP A 53 13.26 -16.41 5.70
N ILE A 54 12.86 -17.04 6.81
CA ILE A 54 13.78 -17.51 7.86
C ILE A 54 13.55 -19.00 8.03
N PRO A 55 14.33 -19.87 7.39
CA PRO A 55 14.11 -21.32 7.46
C PRO A 55 13.97 -21.83 8.90
N PRO A 56 12.99 -22.70 9.17
CA PRO A 56 12.08 -23.36 8.22
C PRO A 56 10.85 -22.51 7.80
N TYR A 57 10.72 -21.29 8.30
CA TYR A 57 9.53 -20.46 8.13
C TYR A 57 9.52 -19.68 6.81
N THR A 58 8.34 -19.62 6.19
CA THR A 58 8.04 -18.83 5.00
C THR A 58 7.39 -17.51 5.45
N LEU A 59 8.12 -16.41 5.45
CA LEU A 59 7.72 -15.14 6.04
C LEU A 59 7.68 -13.99 5.01
N ALA A 60 8.57 -14.01 4.01
CA ALA A 60 8.76 -12.91 3.06
C ALA A 60 7.44 -12.52 2.40
N GLY A 61 7.10 -11.24 2.46
CA GLY A 61 5.84 -10.69 1.92
C GLY A 61 4.65 -10.72 2.89
N LEU A 62 4.76 -11.36 4.05
CA LEU A 62 3.74 -11.37 5.10
C LEU A 62 4.10 -10.43 6.24
N VAL A 63 3.10 -9.85 6.90
CA VAL A 63 3.27 -9.08 8.14
C VAL A 63 3.72 -10.02 9.26
N VAL A 64 4.86 -9.73 9.89
CA VAL A 64 5.48 -10.60 10.89
C VAL A 64 5.85 -9.81 12.15
N ASP A 65 5.77 -10.46 13.32
CA ASP A 65 6.25 -9.91 14.58
C ASP A 65 7.78 -9.80 14.57
N PRO A 66 8.36 -8.59 14.58
CA PRO A 66 9.81 -8.39 14.59
C PRO A 66 10.47 -8.84 15.90
N ARG A 67 9.71 -9.08 16.98
CA ARG A 67 10.23 -9.65 18.24
C ARG A 67 10.47 -11.15 18.12
N ILE A 68 9.69 -11.84 17.29
CA ILE A 68 9.83 -13.28 17.01
C ILE A 68 10.85 -13.50 15.89
N HIS A 69 10.74 -12.73 14.81
CA HIS A 69 11.61 -12.86 13.63
C HIS A 69 12.31 -11.55 13.27
N PRO A 70 13.22 -11.02 14.13
CA PRO A 70 13.92 -9.75 13.86
C PRO A 70 14.76 -9.80 12.58
N ARG A 71 15.30 -10.98 12.26
CA ARG A 71 16.13 -11.21 11.07
C ARG A 71 15.34 -11.32 9.77
N ALA A 72 14.00 -11.29 9.80
CA ALA A 72 13.18 -11.34 8.59
C ALA A 72 13.15 -10.01 7.82
N PHE A 73 13.74 -8.95 8.38
CA PHE A 73 13.84 -7.62 7.79
C PHE A 73 15.28 -7.37 7.32
N LYS A 74 15.43 -6.62 6.22
CA LYS A 74 16.77 -6.20 5.75
C LYS A 74 17.47 -5.32 6.78
N PRO A 75 18.81 -5.34 6.84
CA PRO A 75 19.58 -4.50 7.76
C PRO A 75 19.19 -3.02 7.67
N GLY A 76 18.97 -2.40 8.83
CA GLY A 76 18.55 -1.00 8.97
C GLY A 76 17.03 -0.78 8.98
N LYS A 77 16.21 -1.81 8.74
CA LYS A 77 14.74 -1.71 8.78
C LYS A 77 14.12 -2.19 10.09
N GLU A 78 14.89 -2.85 10.96
CA GLU A 78 14.41 -3.54 12.16
C GLU A 78 13.76 -2.56 13.14
N SER A 79 14.36 -1.39 13.35
CA SER A 79 13.82 -0.35 14.23
C SER A 79 12.49 0.20 13.74
N LYS A 80 12.37 0.49 12.43
CA LYS A 80 11.12 0.93 11.79
C LYS A 80 10.05 -0.17 11.86
N ALA A 81 10.43 -1.45 11.68
CA ALA A 81 9.51 -2.58 11.80
C ALA A 81 8.99 -2.73 13.24
N LEU A 82 9.87 -2.67 14.24
CA LEU A 82 9.50 -2.75 15.66
C LEU A 82 8.63 -1.58 16.10
N ALA A 83 8.94 -0.35 15.67
CA ALA A 83 8.12 0.82 15.96
C ALA A 83 6.70 0.69 15.37
N ALA A 84 6.61 0.26 14.11
CA ALA A 84 5.33 0.02 13.45
C ALA A 84 4.54 -1.12 14.12
N TRP A 85 5.22 -2.14 14.64
CA TRP A 85 4.59 -3.22 15.39
C TRP A 85 4.04 -2.73 16.74
N LYS A 86 4.82 -1.95 17.49
CA LYS A 86 4.37 -1.37 18.78
C LYS A 86 3.12 -0.50 18.60
N ALA A 87 3.04 0.27 17.52
CA ALA A 87 1.86 1.06 17.20
C ALA A 87 0.59 0.19 16.95
N MET A 88 0.77 -1.09 16.63
CA MET A 88 -0.32 -2.06 16.44
C MET A 88 -0.74 -2.79 17.72
N GLU A 89 0.02 -2.70 18.81
CA GLU A 89 -0.27 -3.44 20.05
C GLU A 89 -1.72 -3.31 20.54
N PRO A 90 -2.37 -2.13 20.50
CA PRO A 90 -3.78 -2.00 20.89
C PRO A 90 -4.78 -2.77 20.01
N LEU A 91 -4.38 -3.19 18.81
CA LEU A 91 -5.23 -3.91 17.85
C LEU A 91 -4.94 -5.43 17.85
N ILE A 92 -3.76 -5.84 18.33
CA ILE A 92 -3.33 -7.23 18.43
C ILE A 92 -4.04 -7.89 19.63
N GLY A 93 -4.65 -9.05 19.42
CA GLY A 93 -5.53 -9.74 20.38
C GLY A 93 -7.00 -9.36 20.23
N HIS A 94 -7.29 -8.23 19.58
CA HIS A 94 -8.66 -7.76 19.33
C HIS A 94 -9.08 -7.99 17.87
N ALA A 95 -8.52 -7.22 16.94
CA ALA A 95 -8.80 -7.35 15.51
C ALA A 95 -7.81 -8.30 14.81
N TYR A 96 -6.57 -8.33 15.29
CA TYR A 96 -5.49 -9.10 14.71
C TYR A 96 -5.01 -10.20 15.65
N LYS A 97 -4.50 -11.31 15.10
CA LYS A 97 -3.91 -12.40 15.91
C LYS A 97 -2.57 -12.82 15.33
N VAL A 98 -1.58 -13.01 16.18
CA VAL A 98 -0.29 -13.57 15.78
C VAL A 98 -0.43 -15.09 15.64
N ASP A 99 0.28 -15.68 14.69
CA ASP A 99 0.42 -17.13 14.64
C ASP A 99 1.45 -17.63 15.64
N GLU A 100 0.97 -18.24 16.72
CA GLU A 100 1.79 -18.73 17.82
C GLU A 100 2.15 -20.22 17.69
N ASP A 101 1.62 -20.91 16.67
CA ASP A 101 1.98 -22.32 16.41
C ASP A 101 3.38 -22.41 15.79
N ARG A 102 4.35 -22.92 16.56
CA ARG A 102 5.74 -23.10 16.14
C ARG A 102 5.91 -24.11 15.00
N ASN A 103 4.93 -24.98 14.77
CA ASN A 103 4.95 -25.92 13.65
C ASN A 103 4.37 -25.31 12.36
N SER A 104 3.69 -24.17 12.46
CA SER A 104 3.22 -23.44 11.28
C SER A 104 4.40 -22.91 10.47
N LYS A 105 4.32 -23.06 9.15
CA LYS A 105 5.26 -22.41 8.22
C LYS A 105 5.23 -20.87 8.32
N HIS A 106 4.20 -20.31 8.94
CA HIS A 106 3.98 -18.87 9.12
C HIS A 106 4.00 -18.46 10.59
N TYR A 107 4.66 -19.23 11.46
CA TYR A 107 4.88 -18.86 12.85
C TYR A 107 5.36 -17.40 12.97
N GLY A 108 4.75 -16.65 13.87
CA GLY A 108 5.00 -15.22 14.09
C GLY A 108 4.34 -14.27 13.09
N CYS A 109 3.65 -14.75 12.05
CA CYS A 109 2.92 -13.88 11.12
C CYS A 109 1.59 -13.39 11.72
N LEU A 110 1.18 -12.18 11.33
CA LEU A 110 -0.08 -11.57 11.74
C LEU A 110 -1.23 -12.04 10.84
N ARG A 111 -2.38 -12.29 11.45
CA ARG A 111 -3.63 -12.72 10.82
C ARG A 111 -4.77 -11.76 11.11
N LEU A 112 -5.67 -11.64 10.14
CA LEU A 112 -6.96 -10.95 10.23
C LEU A 112 -8.04 -11.90 9.73
N ASP A 113 -9.07 -12.13 10.53
CA ASP A 113 -10.18 -13.03 10.19
C ASP A 113 -9.72 -14.42 9.67
N GLY A 114 -8.65 -14.95 10.29
CA GLY A 114 -8.03 -16.23 9.92
C GLY A 114 -7.06 -16.19 8.73
N ASN A 115 -6.96 -15.09 8.00
CA ASN A 115 -6.09 -14.93 6.83
C ASN A 115 -4.76 -14.26 7.18
N TYR A 116 -3.65 -14.71 6.59
CA TYR A 116 -2.35 -14.05 6.73
C TYR A 116 -2.29 -12.77 5.92
N ILE A 117 -1.64 -11.76 6.48
CA ILE A 117 -1.69 -10.41 5.92
C ILE A 117 -0.46 -10.17 5.05
N HIS A 118 -0.67 -9.81 3.78
CA HIS A 118 0.39 -9.40 2.85
C HIS A 118 0.27 -7.93 2.46
N GLY A 119 1.31 -7.37 1.85
CA GLY A 119 1.29 -5.98 1.38
C GLY A 119 0.17 -5.69 0.39
N ASP A 120 -0.43 -4.51 0.49
CA ASP A 120 -1.48 -3.96 -0.35
C ASP A 120 -0.92 -3.01 -1.42
N TYR A 121 -1.79 -2.40 -2.24
CA TYR A 121 -1.47 -1.32 -3.16
C TYR A 121 -1.95 0.01 -2.59
N ASP A 122 -1.02 0.67 -1.91
CA ASP A 122 -1.18 2.02 -1.40
C ASP A 122 -1.33 3.03 -2.55
N LEU A 123 -2.52 3.59 -2.72
CA LEU A 123 -2.69 4.75 -3.59
C LEU A 123 -1.95 5.95 -3.00
N TYR A 124 -1.14 6.59 -3.81
CA TYR A 124 -0.47 7.84 -3.47
C TYR A 124 -1.35 9.04 -3.83
N ASP A 125 -1.92 9.04 -5.03
CA ASP A 125 -2.75 10.15 -5.52
C ASP A 125 -3.64 9.70 -6.70
N ILE A 126 -4.74 10.42 -6.89
CA ILE A 126 -5.59 10.32 -8.08
C ILE A 126 -5.87 11.74 -8.59
N ILE A 127 -5.44 12.04 -9.81
CA ILE A 127 -5.46 13.39 -10.38
C ILE A 127 -6.35 13.41 -11.61
N ASP A 128 -7.46 14.14 -11.54
CA ASP A 128 -8.36 14.35 -12.67
C ASP A 128 -7.72 15.32 -13.69
N ILE A 129 -7.63 14.90 -14.96
CA ILE A 129 -6.98 15.71 -16.00
C ILE A 129 -7.76 16.96 -16.38
N SER A 130 -9.07 17.01 -16.09
CA SER A 130 -9.88 18.21 -16.29
C SER A 130 -9.57 19.29 -15.25
N GLN A 131 -9.09 18.88 -14.07
CA GLN A 131 -8.83 19.76 -12.93
C GLN A 131 -7.51 19.36 -12.22
N PRO A 132 -6.37 19.35 -12.93
CA PRO A 132 -5.12 18.76 -12.44
C PRO A 132 -4.53 19.51 -11.25
N ARG A 133 -4.90 20.78 -11.05
CA ARG A 133 -4.49 21.59 -9.88
C ARG A 133 -5.40 21.44 -8.68
N ARG A 134 -6.62 20.90 -8.84
CA ARG A 134 -7.59 20.78 -7.76
C ARG A 134 -7.25 19.62 -6.85
N ASN A 135 -6.85 19.93 -5.63
CA ASN A 135 -6.55 18.94 -4.61
C ASN A 135 -7.55 19.09 -3.46
N LEU A 136 -8.68 18.38 -3.53
CA LEU A 136 -9.71 18.36 -2.51
C LEU A 136 -10.00 16.91 -2.10
N ALA A 137 -10.06 16.67 -0.80
CA ALA A 137 -10.44 15.38 -0.24
C ALA A 137 -11.33 15.60 0.98
N ALA A 138 -12.36 14.76 1.13
CA ALA A 138 -13.02 14.61 2.41
C ALA A 138 -12.07 13.91 3.39
N VAL A 139 -12.00 14.38 4.63
CA VAL A 139 -11.30 13.69 5.70
C VAL A 139 -12.34 12.91 6.49
N GLU A 140 -12.21 11.60 6.51
CA GLU A 140 -13.08 10.67 7.23
C GLU A 140 -12.25 9.73 8.10
N THR A 141 -12.92 8.88 8.88
CA THR A 141 -12.27 7.86 9.70
C THR A 141 -12.63 6.49 9.17
N LEU A 142 -11.60 5.71 8.77
CA LEU A 142 -11.73 4.33 8.34
C LEU A 142 -10.94 3.45 9.30
N HIS A 143 -11.62 2.53 9.99
CA HIS A 143 -10.99 1.66 11.00
C HIS A 143 -10.18 2.42 12.06
N GLY A 144 -10.70 3.57 12.51
CA GLY A 144 -10.02 4.42 13.50
C GLY A 144 -8.83 5.22 12.95
N GLN A 145 -8.52 5.12 11.65
CA GLN A 145 -7.46 5.88 11.01
C GLN A 145 -8.02 7.04 10.18
N PRO A 146 -7.33 8.19 10.12
CA PRO A 146 -7.65 9.24 9.16
C PRO A 146 -7.56 8.70 7.73
N HIS A 147 -8.62 8.88 6.97
CA HIS A 147 -8.73 8.45 5.59
C HIS A 147 -9.11 9.64 4.74
N ARG A 148 -8.29 9.94 3.73
CA ARG A 148 -8.53 11.04 2.79
C ARG A 148 -9.18 10.47 1.54
N ARG A 149 -10.38 10.95 1.25
CA ARG A 149 -11.17 10.52 0.10
C ARG A 149 -11.34 11.65 -0.91
N GLY A 150 -10.53 11.57 -1.97
CA GLY A 150 -10.72 12.37 -3.18
C GLY A 150 -11.96 11.93 -3.97
N ALA A 151 -12.48 12.80 -4.83
CA ALA A 151 -13.74 12.58 -5.54
C ALA A 151 -13.78 11.28 -6.38
N LYS A 152 -12.64 10.86 -6.92
CA LYS A 152 -12.52 9.66 -7.79
C LYS A 152 -12.07 8.40 -7.05
N LEU A 153 -11.74 8.49 -5.75
CA LEU A 153 -11.11 7.40 -5.00
C LEU A 153 -11.95 6.13 -5.02
N LEU A 154 -13.21 6.19 -4.60
CA LEU A 154 -14.05 5.00 -4.48
C LEU A 154 -14.30 4.32 -5.82
N ALA A 155 -14.54 5.10 -6.87
CA ALA A 155 -14.77 4.58 -8.21
C ALA A 155 -13.52 3.86 -8.76
N VAL A 156 -12.34 4.46 -8.61
CA VAL A 156 -11.06 3.84 -9.00
C VAL A 156 -10.80 2.58 -8.16
N GLN A 157 -10.93 2.67 -6.84
CA GLN A 157 -10.72 1.56 -5.92
C GLN A 157 -11.61 0.37 -6.26
N GLN A 158 -12.90 0.60 -6.45
CA GLN A 158 -13.87 -0.43 -6.83
C GLN A 158 -13.51 -1.06 -8.18
N TYR A 159 -13.28 -0.25 -9.21
CA TYR A 159 -12.93 -0.73 -10.56
C TYR A 159 -11.71 -1.63 -10.57
N VAL A 160 -10.66 -1.23 -9.83
CA VAL A 160 -9.40 -1.94 -9.73
C VAL A 160 -9.57 -3.25 -8.96
N ASN A 161 -10.18 -3.19 -7.78
CA ASN A 161 -10.34 -4.37 -6.91
C ASN A 161 -11.24 -5.44 -7.52
N GLU A 162 -12.35 -5.05 -8.16
CA GLU A 162 -13.26 -5.98 -8.86
C GLU A 162 -12.52 -6.75 -9.96
N ARG A 163 -11.70 -6.07 -10.76
CA ARG A 163 -10.92 -6.69 -11.84
C ARG A 163 -9.76 -7.54 -11.34
N MET A 164 -9.21 -7.22 -10.17
CA MET A 164 -8.20 -8.06 -9.52
C MET A 164 -8.81 -9.29 -8.84
N GLY A 165 -10.12 -9.27 -8.54
CA GLY A 165 -10.80 -10.31 -7.77
C GLY A 165 -10.39 -10.34 -6.29
N THR A 166 -9.70 -9.32 -5.79
CA THR A 166 -9.20 -9.22 -4.42
C THR A 166 -8.98 -7.74 -4.06
N PRO A 167 -9.22 -7.30 -2.81
CA PRO A 167 -9.24 -5.88 -2.47
C PRO A 167 -7.83 -5.33 -2.24
N MET A 168 -6.97 -5.32 -3.26
CA MET A 168 -5.58 -4.83 -3.15
C MET A 168 -5.47 -3.36 -2.80
N VAL A 169 -6.39 -2.52 -3.26
CA VAL A 169 -6.46 -1.11 -2.88
C VAL A 169 -7.40 -1.00 -1.69
N GLN A 170 -6.86 -0.71 -0.50
CA GLN A 170 -7.62 -0.70 0.74
C GLN A 170 -7.99 0.72 1.19
N HIS A 171 -7.23 1.73 0.78
CA HIS A 171 -7.48 3.12 1.12
C HIS A 171 -6.90 4.08 0.08
N GLY A 172 -7.21 5.37 0.27
CA GLY A 172 -6.65 6.46 -0.51
C GLY A 172 -5.31 6.93 0.04
N GLY A 173 -4.68 7.87 -0.65
CA GLY A 173 -3.39 8.42 -0.25
C GLY A 173 -3.45 9.24 1.04
N GLU A 174 -2.52 8.95 1.94
CA GLU A 174 -2.06 9.92 2.92
C GLU A 174 -1.36 11.04 2.12
N ALA A 175 -1.81 12.29 2.27
CA ALA A 175 -1.48 13.43 1.41
C ALA A 175 0.01 13.58 1.06
N GLN A 176 0.19 13.92 -0.22
CA GLN A 176 1.39 14.37 -0.91
C GLN A 176 2.40 15.11 0.01
N TYR A 177 3.66 14.65 -0.05
CA TYR A 177 4.90 15.16 0.61
C TYR A 177 5.16 14.81 2.08
N ALA A 178 4.25 14.16 2.81
CA ALA A 178 4.57 13.70 4.16
C ALA A 178 5.38 12.39 4.10
N ASP A 179 6.72 12.51 4.16
CA ASP A 179 7.64 11.44 4.57
C ASP A 179 7.95 10.33 3.52
N HIS A 180 8.23 10.70 2.27
CA HIS A 180 8.34 9.75 1.15
C HIS A 180 9.68 9.78 0.38
N SER A 181 10.78 10.07 1.07
CA SER A 181 12.11 10.17 0.46
C SER A 181 12.69 8.85 -0.08
N GLU A 182 12.14 7.68 0.25
CA GLU A 182 12.79 6.38 -0.01
C GLU A 182 12.04 5.40 -0.92
N GLN A 183 10.81 5.69 -1.39
CA GLN A 183 10.02 4.72 -2.16
C GLN A 183 9.65 5.22 -3.55
N ALA A 184 9.93 4.38 -4.56
CA ALA A 184 9.51 4.64 -5.92
C ALA A 184 7.98 4.53 -6.06
N ILE A 185 7.43 5.40 -6.91
CA ILE A 185 5.99 5.48 -7.23
C ILE A 185 5.81 5.08 -8.69
N ASP A 186 4.83 4.23 -8.94
CA ASP A 186 4.36 3.94 -10.30
C ASP A 186 3.17 4.85 -10.61
N ALA A 187 3.21 5.56 -11.74
CA ALA A 187 2.21 6.52 -12.19
C ALA A 187 1.62 6.09 -13.53
N PHE A 188 0.29 5.96 -13.56
CA PHE A 188 -0.48 5.49 -14.72
C PHE A 188 -1.33 6.63 -15.26
N GLY A 189 -1.18 6.95 -16.54
CA GLY A 189 -1.87 8.06 -17.21
C GLY A 189 -3.03 7.61 -18.10
N PRO A 190 -3.93 8.54 -18.47
CA PRO A 190 -5.15 8.22 -19.21
C PRO A 190 -4.92 7.85 -20.68
N ASN A 191 -3.72 8.10 -21.23
CA ASN A 191 -3.35 7.77 -22.60
C ASN A 191 -2.43 6.55 -22.68
N GLY A 192 -2.38 5.75 -21.62
CA GLY A 192 -1.54 4.54 -21.55
C GLY A 192 -0.12 4.80 -21.03
N GLU A 193 0.14 5.95 -20.43
CA GLU A 193 1.43 6.24 -19.81
C GLU A 193 1.69 5.33 -18.59
N ASP A 194 2.87 4.69 -18.52
CA ASP A 194 3.36 3.91 -17.37
C ASP A 194 4.75 4.46 -16.99
N VAL A 195 4.80 5.24 -15.90
CA VAL A 195 6.01 5.95 -15.47
C VAL A 195 6.41 5.50 -14.07
N THR A 196 7.68 5.16 -13.89
CA THR A 196 8.25 4.96 -12.56
C THR A 196 9.03 6.20 -12.12
N ILE A 197 8.69 6.72 -10.96
CA ILE A 197 9.32 7.88 -10.34
C ILE A 197 10.10 7.39 -9.12
N LEU A 198 11.42 7.60 -9.09
CA LEU A 198 12.31 6.85 -8.18
C LEU A 198 12.48 7.46 -6.79
N ASN A 199 12.31 8.76 -6.66
CA ASN A 199 12.58 9.47 -5.41
C ASN A 199 11.75 10.76 -5.31
N GLU A 200 11.77 11.37 -4.13
CA GLU A 200 10.99 12.58 -3.83
C GLU A 200 11.36 13.76 -4.73
N PHE A 201 12.65 13.96 -5.04
CA PHE A 201 13.08 15.05 -5.91
C PHE A 201 12.48 14.91 -7.32
N SER A 202 12.57 13.72 -7.91
CA SER A 202 11.95 13.41 -9.20
C SER A 202 10.43 13.51 -9.14
N LEU A 203 9.81 13.14 -8.02
CA LEU A 203 8.35 13.26 -7.84
C LEU A 203 7.90 14.72 -7.82
N ARG A 204 8.57 15.57 -7.06
CA ARG A 204 8.29 17.02 -7.02
C ARG A 204 8.44 17.65 -8.40
N ALA A 205 9.55 17.37 -9.08
CA ALA A 205 9.78 17.87 -10.44
C ALA A 205 8.72 17.38 -11.43
N TRP A 206 8.31 16.11 -11.31
CA TRP A 206 7.28 15.52 -12.16
C TRP A 206 5.90 16.17 -11.93
N TYR A 207 5.51 16.40 -10.66
CA TYR A 207 4.29 17.12 -10.31
C TYR A 207 4.28 18.55 -10.85
N GLU A 208 5.40 19.28 -10.71
CA GLU A 208 5.55 20.65 -11.21
C GLU A 208 5.33 20.70 -12.73
N GLN A 209 6.04 19.84 -13.47
CA GLN A 209 5.98 19.79 -14.93
C GLN A 209 4.64 19.31 -15.48
N ARG A 210 4.01 18.31 -14.84
CA ARG A 210 2.80 17.66 -15.38
C ARG A 210 1.51 18.33 -14.93
N PHE A 211 1.49 18.92 -13.74
CA PHE A 211 0.26 19.44 -13.14
C PHE A 211 0.37 20.92 -12.75
N GLY A 212 1.44 21.60 -13.17
CA GLY A 212 1.61 23.05 -13.00
C GLY A 212 1.64 23.46 -11.53
N GLY A 213 2.46 22.76 -10.74
CA GLY A 213 2.69 23.06 -9.32
C GLY A 213 1.51 22.74 -8.41
N ARG A 214 0.74 21.69 -8.73
CA ARG A 214 -0.35 21.16 -7.88
C ARG A 214 0.09 21.15 -6.41
N GLN A 215 -0.57 21.99 -5.60
CA GLN A 215 -0.29 22.10 -4.16
C GLN A 215 -0.93 20.94 -3.40
N THR A 216 -0.28 20.56 -2.31
CA THR A 216 -0.75 19.50 -1.43
C THR A 216 -1.86 20.01 -0.53
N LEU A 217 -2.70 19.09 -0.05
CA LEU A 217 -3.65 19.40 1.01
C LEU A 217 -2.89 19.63 2.32
N GLY A 218 -2.54 20.89 2.60
CA GLY A 218 -2.05 21.33 3.91
C GLY A 218 -0.66 21.98 3.94
N HIS A 219 -0.48 23.08 3.20
CA HIS A 219 0.45 24.14 3.57
C HIS A 219 -0.32 25.43 3.84
#